data_AF-A0A150UQR1-F1
#
_entry.id   AF-A0A150UQR1-F1
#
_cell.length_a   1.000
_cell.length_b   1.000
_cell.length_c   1.000
_cell.angle_alpha   90.00
_cell.angle_beta   90.00
_cell.angle_gamma   90.00
#
_symmetry.space_group_name_H-M   'P 1'
#
loop_
_entity.id
_entity.type
_entity.pdbx_description
1 polymer ?
#
loop_
_entity_poly.entity_id
_entity_poly.type
_entity_poly.pdbx_seq_one_letter_code
_entity_poly.pdbx_strand_id
1 'polypeptide(L)'
;MMNTSVDPASVCCPWCGRKDNNLYFYITRTSNRNGNAGRPYVKCGPCQKFITFQDNRGVHLDNPKCKCETPARLQVAGKFQKVKPRGLHYVCSTGGCNHYSVAKNELGRQYSLSDDLLTMFVNLKLI
;
A
#
# COMPACT_ATOMS: atom_id res chain seq x y z
N MET A 1 1.87 -18.66 13.96
CA MET A 1 1.30 -17.36 13.55
C MET A 1 2.42 -16.33 13.62
N MET A 2 3.02 -15.93 12.49
CA MET A 2 4.08 -14.91 12.51
C MET A 2 3.42 -13.53 12.44
N ASN A 3 3.61 -12.77 13.51
CA ASN A 3 3.14 -11.40 13.66
C ASN A 3 4.02 -10.50 12.78
N THR A 4 3.60 -10.23 11.54
CA THR A 4 4.33 -9.35 10.61
C THR A 4 4.00 -7.88 10.87
N SER A 5 4.09 -7.42 12.11
CA SER A 5 4.17 -5.99 12.36
C SER A 5 5.47 -5.49 11.73
N VAL A 6 5.35 -4.68 10.68
CA VAL A 6 6.50 -4.01 10.06
C VAL A 6 7.20 -3.24 11.16
N ASP A 7 8.46 -3.56 11.45
CA ASP A 7 9.25 -2.79 12.40
C ASP A 7 9.36 -1.35 11.88
N PRO A 8 8.78 -0.36 12.59
CA PRO A 8 8.81 1.04 12.18
C PRO A 8 10.24 1.55 11.95
N ALA A 9 11.24 0.96 12.60
CA ALA A 9 12.65 1.33 12.49
C ALA A 9 13.29 1.03 11.12
N SER A 10 12.63 0.26 10.25
CA SER A 10 13.17 -0.14 8.94
C SER A 10 12.75 0.78 7.78
N VAL A 11 11.84 1.73 8.01
CA VAL A 11 11.29 2.57 6.94
C VAL A 11 12.29 3.67 6.57
N CYS A 12 12.57 3.80 5.27
CA CYS A 12 13.41 4.84 4.69
C CYS A 12 12.65 5.52 3.56
N CYS A 13 12.77 6.85 3.43
CA CYS A 13 12.17 7.56 2.31
C CYS A 13 12.86 7.16 0.99
N PRO A 14 12.16 6.54 0.01
CA PRO A 14 12.80 6.10 -1.23
C PRO A 14 13.21 7.24 -2.16
N TRP A 15 12.84 8.48 -1.84
CA TRP A 15 13.19 9.67 -2.62
C TRP A 15 14.37 10.46 -2.07
N CYS A 16 14.59 10.46 -0.76
CA CYS A 16 15.65 11.28 -0.13
C CYS A 16 16.52 10.52 0.88
N GLY A 17 16.30 9.23 1.08
CA GLY A 17 17.10 8.39 1.97
C GLY A 17 16.91 8.65 3.47
N ARG A 18 16.07 9.60 3.87
CA ARG A 18 15.89 9.96 5.28
C ARG A 18 15.14 8.89 6.08
N LYS A 19 15.49 8.78 7.36
CA LYS A 19 14.95 7.86 8.37
C LYS A 19 14.52 8.62 9.64
N ASP A 20 13.96 7.89 10.60
CA ASP A 20 13.69 8.30 11.98
C ASP A 20 12.90 9.61 12.09
N ASN A 21 13.45 10.63 12.77
CA ASN A 21 12.82 11.93 13.08
C ASN A 21 12.33 12.74 11.85
N ASN A 22 12.64 12.29 10.63
CA ASN A 22 12.14 12.88 9.39
C ASN A 22 10.89 12.17 8.84
N LEU A 23 10.47 11.08 9.48
CA LEU A 23 9.32 10.27 9.12
C LEU A 23 8.24 10.48 10.17
N TYR A 24 7.03 10.73 9.69
CA TYR A 24 5.88 11.01 10.53
C TYR A 24 4.81 9.95 10.34
N PHE A 25 4.24 9.52 11.46
CA PHE A 25 3.14 8.56 11.50
C PHE A 25 1.82 9.30 11.56
N TYR A 26 0.89 8.86 10.72
CA TYR A 26 -0.43 9.45 10.61
C TYR A 26 -1.48 8.37 10.48
N ILE A 27 -2.73 8.72 10.78
CA ILE A 27 -3.89 7.90 10.48
C ILE A 27 -4.71 8.63 9.43
N THR A 28 -5.10 7.91 8.37
CA THR A 28 -6.01 8.45 7.37
C THR A 28 -7.36 8.82 7.99
N ARG A 29 -7.98 9.89 7.49
CA ARG A 29 -9.29 10.34 7.98
C ARG A 29 -10.36 9.28 7.76
N THR A 30 -11.33 9.20 8.68
CA THR A 30 -12.49 8.32 8.59
C THR A 30 -13.33 8.55 7.33
N SER A 31 -13.31 9.77 6.79
CA SER A 31 -14.00 10.15 5.56
C SER A 31 -13.26 9.81 4.25
N ASN A 32 -12.16 9.06 4.31
CA ASN A 32 -11.38 8.71 3.11
C ASN A 32 -12.19 7.78 2.17
N ARG A 33 -12.66 8.34 1.05
CA ARG A 33 -13.50 7.66 0.04
C ARG A 33 -12.76 6.64 -0.84
N ASN A 34 -11.45 6.48 -0.67
CA ASN A 34 -10.65 5.53 -1.45
C ASN A 34 -10.51 4.16 -0.77
N GLY A 35 -11.33 3.87 0.25
CA GLY A 35 -11.27 2.61 1.00
C GLY A 35 -10.11 2.56 2.00
N ASN A 36 -9.34 3.65 2.14
CA ASN A 36 -8.18 3.70 3.02
C ASN A 36 -8.47 4.25 4.41
N ALA A 37 -9.74 4.53 4.76
CA ALA A 37 -10.12 5.14 6.03
C ALA A 37 -9.57 4.37 7.24
N GLY A 38 -9.07 5.10 8.24
CA GLY A 38 -8.54 4.55 9.49
C GLY A 38 -7.17 3.84 9.38
N ARG A 39 -6.58 3.74 8.18
CA ARG A 39 -5.27 3.12 8.02
C ARG A 39 -4.13 3.99 8.56
N PRO A 40 -3.21 3.42 9.37
CA PRO A 40 -1.97 4.09 9.74
C PRO A 40 -0.98 4.10 8.57
N TYR A 41 -0.25 5.21 8.39
CA TYR A 41 0.74 5.35 7.33
C TYR A 41 1.93 6.21 7.76
N VAL A 42 3.04 6.05 7.04
CA VAL A 42 4.25 6.86 7.19
C VAL A 42 4.36 7.85 6.03
N LYS A 43 4.75 9.08 6.35
CA LYS A 43 5.03 10.14 5.39
C LYS A 43 6.40 10.75 5.68
N CYS A 44 7.18 11.01 4.64
CA CYS A 44 8.42 11.77 4.78
C CYS A 44 8.09 13.25 4.96
N GLY A 45 8.59 13.87 6.02
CA GLY A 45 8.50 15.30 6.28
C GLY A 45 9.14 16.13 5.17
N PRO A 46 10.45 16.01 4.93
CA PRO A 46 11.12 16.81 3.91
C PRO A 46 10.54 16.65 2.50
N CYS A 47 10.17 15.44 2.08
CA CYS A 47 9.58 15.24 0.75
C CYS A 47 8.08 15.54 0.69
N GLN A 48 7.40 15.62 1.84
CA GLN A 48 5.94 15.66 1.95
C GLN A 48 5.22 14.51 1.21
N LYS A 49 5.87 13.34 1.08
CA LYS A 49 5.34 12.17 0.33
C LYS A 49 4.94 11.03 1.26
N PHE A 50 3.83 10.38 0.93
CA PHE A 50 3.45 9.08 1.48
C PHE A 50 4.54 8.05 1.17
N ILE A 51 4.89 7.21 2.14
CA ILE A 51 5.87 6.12 1.96
C ILE A 51 5.16 4.77 1.91
N THR A 52 4.50 4.36 3.00
CA THR A 52 3.78 3.08 3.08
C THR A 52 2.71 3.10 4.17
N PHE A 53 1.73 2.20 4.08
CA PHE A 53 0.83 1.90 5.20
C PHE A 53 1.53 0.98 6.21
N GLN A 54 1.15 1.11 7.48
CA GLN A 54 1.73 0.37 8.61
C GLN A 54 0.82 -0.75 9.15
N ASP A 55 -0.31 -1.00 8.49
CA ASP A 55 -1.17 -2.16 8.78
C ASP A 55 -0.80 -3.37 7.89
N ASN A 56 -1.48 -4.50 8.06
CA ASN A 56 -1.24 -5.71 7.25
C ASN A 56 -2.23 -5.87 6.08
N ARG A 57 -3.13 -4.91 5.83
CA ARG A 57 -4.12 -5.02 4.75
C ARG A 57 -3.43 -5.10 3.38
N GLY A 58 -3.79 -6.10 2.59
CA GLY A 58 -3.19 -6.35 1.28
C GLY A 58 -1.83 -7.03 1.32
N VAL A 59 -1.30 -7.42 2.48
CA VAL A 59 -0.05 -8.18 2.58
C VAL A 59 -0.39 -9.66 2.72
N HIS A 60 -0.06 -10.46 1.71
CA HIS A 60 -0.24 -11.91 1.72
C HIS A 60 1.06 -12.59 1.30
N LEU A 61 1.35 -13.79 1.83
CA LEU A 61 2.59 -14.52 1.52
C LEU A 61 2.71 -14.88 0.04
N ASP A 62 1.57 -15.09 -0.62
CA ASP A 62 1.49 -15.43 -2.05
C ASP A 62 1.62 -14.21 -2.98
N ASN A 63 1.68 -13.00 -2.42
CA ASN A 63 1.92 -11.82 -3.24
C ASN A 63 3.35 -11.86 -3.81
N PRO A 64 3.58 -11.28 -5.01
CA PRO A 64 4.93 -11.17 -5.56
C PRO A 64 5.85 -10.44 -4.59
N LYS A 65 7.10 -10.87 -4.50
CA LYS A 65 8.11 -10.20 -3.69
C LYS A 65 8.56 -8.90 -4.34
N CYS A 66 8.88 -7.91 -3.52
CA CYS A 66 9.56 -6.69 -3.95
C CYS A 66 11.09 -6.84 -3.79
N LYS A 67 11.86 -5.79 -4.13
CA LYS A 67 13.34 -5.79 -3.98
C LYS A 67 13.83 -5.92 -2.53
N CYS A 68 12.94 -5.75 -1.55
CA CYS A 68 13.25 -5.99 -0.15
C CYS A 68 13.09 -7.47 0.24
N GLU A 69 12.80 -8.36 -0.72
CA GLU A 69 12.55 -9.80 -0.54
C GLU A 69 11.36 -10.13 0.38
N THR A 70 10.51 -9.14 0.65
CA THR A 70 9.24 -9.31 1.37
C THR A 70 8.06 -9.31 0.39
N PRO A 71 6.95 -10.00 0.75
CA PRO A 71 5.73 -9.95 -0.05
C PRO A 71 5.25 -8.51 -0.23
N ALA A 72 4.96 -8.14 -1.47
CA ALA A 72 4.42 -6.83 -1.79
C ALA A 72 3.00 -6.66 -1.24
N ARG A 73 2.59 -5.41 -1.01
CA ARG A 73 1.24 -5.06 -0.59
C ARG A 73 0.37 -4.82 -1.82
N LEU A 74 -0.75 -5.54 -1.91
CA LEU A 74 -1.82 -5.27 -2.84
C LEU A 74 -2.58 -4.00 -2.43
N GLN A 75 -2.81 -3.11 -3.37
CA GLN A 75 -3.51 -1.84 -3.20
C GLN A 75 -4.47 -1.58 -4.37
N VAL A 76 -5.41 -0.66 -4.15
CA VAL A 76 -6.39 -0.22 -5.14
C VAL A 76 -6.08 1.22 -5.54
N ALA A 77 -6.02 1.48 -6.84
CA ALA A 77 -5.89 2.84 -7.34
C ALA A 77 -7.13 3.70 -7.01
N GLY A 78 -6.95 5.02 -6.95
CA GLY A 78 -8.07 5.94 -6.71
C GLY A 78 -9.18 5.84 -7.76
N LYS A 79 -10.39 6.23 -7.37
CA LYS A 79 -11.58 6.21 -8.26
C LYS A 79 -11.38 7.01 -9.55
N PHE A 80 -10.57 8.06 -9.51
CA PHE A 80 -10.36 8.98 -10.64
C PHE A 80 -9.03 8.76 -11.37
N GLN A 81 -8.41 7.58 -11.21
CA GLN A 81 -7.17 7.28 -11.90
C GLN A 81 -7.40 7.18 -13.42
N LYS A 82 -6.63 7.95 -14.21
CA LYS A 82 -6.85 8.10 -15.65
C LYS A 82 -6.77 6.80 -16.45
N VAL A 83 -5.80 5.94 -16.12
CA VAL A 83 -5.49 4.73 -16.92
C VAL A 83 -6.40 3.55 -16.54
N LYS A 84 -6.50 3.26 -15.25
CA LYS A 84 -7.36 2.21 -14.68
C LYS A 84 -7.91 2.65 -13.33
N PRO A 85 -9.09 3.27 -13.28
CA PRO A 85 -9.85 3.49 -12.04
C PRO A 85 -9.92 2.19 -11.24
N ARG A 86 -9.73 2.24 -9.92
CA ARG A 86 -9.79 1.05 -9.03
C ARG A 86 -8.88 -0.12 -9.44
N GLY A 87 -7.85 0.14 -10.24
CA GLY A 87 -6.89 -0.87 -10.66
C GLY A 87 -6.07 -1.42 -9.49
N LEU A 88 -5.98 -2.74 -9.40
CA LEU A 88 -5.16 -3.44 -8.42
C LEU A 88 -3.68 -3.39 -8.80
N HIS A 89 -2.84 -3.11 -7.82
CA HIS A 89 -1.39 -3.03 -8.00
C HIS A 89 -0.65 -3.42 -6.73
N TYR A 90 0.57 -3.90 -6.89
CA TYR A 90 1.47 -4.28 -5.82
C TYR A 90 2.50 -3.18 -5.59
N VAL A 91 2.74 -2.84 -4.32
CA VAL A 91 3.77 -1.90 -3.89
C VAL A 91 4.64 -2.52 -2.81
N CYS A 92 5.82 -1.96 -2.55
CA CYS A 92 6.63 -2.39 -1.41
C CYS A 92 5.83 -2.28 -0.09
N SER A 93 5.69 -3.39 0.64
CA SER A 93 4.90 -3.44 1.88
C SER A 93 5.57 -2.67 3.03
N THR A 94 6.90 -2.61 3.03
CA THR A 94 7.72 -1.93 4.05
C THR A 94 8.04 -0.48 3.69
N GLY A 95 7.83 -0.07 2.44
CA GLY A 95 8.24 1.24 1.94
C GLY A 95 9.76 1.39 1.71
N GLY A 96 10.54 0.32 1.89
CA GLY A 96 12.01 0.35 1.74
C GLY A 96 12.51 0.41 0.30
N CYS A 97 11.65 0.16 -0.70
CA CYS A 97 11.98 0.33 -2.12
C CYS A 97 10.80 0.92 -2.91
N ASN A 98 11.06 1.33 -4.14
CA ASN A 98 10.08 1.92 -5.05
C ASN A 98 9.32 0.89 -5.91
N HIS A 99 9.16 -0.35 -5.43
CA HIS A 99 8.49 -1.40 -6.18
C HIS A 99 7.06 -1.00 -6.54
N TYR A 100 6.71 -1.22 -7.80
CA TYR A 100 5.38 -1.05 -8.35
C TYR A 100 5.17 -2.07 -9.47
N SER A 101 4.08 -2.82 -9.41
CA SER A 101 3.61 -3.63 -10.54
C SER A 101 2.10 -3.75 -10.54
N VAL A 102 1.47 -3.78 -11.71
CA VAL A 102 0.03 -3.99 -11.79
C VAL A 102 -0.32 -5.46 -11.52
N ALA A 103 -1.42 -5.72 -10.80
CA ALA A 103 -1.95 -7.07 -10.64
C ALA A 103 -2.73 -7.44 -11.89
N LYS A 104 -2.32 -8.50 -12.60
CA LYS A 104 -2.86 -8.88 -13.92
C LYS A 104 -3.53 -10.24 -13.87
N ASN A 105 -4.54 -10.43 -14.72
CA ASN A 105 -5.08 -11.74 -15.04
C ASN A 105 -4.19 -12.51 -16.04
N GLU A 106 -4.61 -13.72 -16.39
CA GLU A 106 -3.92 -14.62 -17.35
C GLU A 106 -3.71 -13.98 -18.73
N LEU A 107 -4.59 -13.06 -19.13
CA LEU A 107 -4.49 -12.30 -20.39
C LEU A 107 -3.60 -11.05 -20.28
N GLY A 108 -2.90 -10.86 -19.15
CA GLY A 108 -2.05 -9.71 -18.90
C GLY A 108 -2.80 -8.40 -18.62
N ARG A 109 -4.12 -8.43 -18.44
CA ARG A 109 -4.97 -7.27 -18.16
C ARG A 109 -5.01 -6.98 -16.67
N GLN A 110 -4.86 -5.72 -16.29
CA GLN A 110 -4.92 -5.32 -14.88
C GLN A 110 -6.31 -5.59 -14.28
N TYR A 111 -6.36 -6.23 -13.11
CA TYR A 111 -7.59 -6.37 -12.34
C TYR A 111 -8.08 -5.01 -11.85
N SER A 112 -9.40 -4.82 -11.84
CA SER A 112 -10.05 -3.63 -11.29
C SER A 112 -11.23 -4.07 -10.45
N LEU A 113 -11.46 -3.38 -9.33
CA LEU A 113 -12.62 -3.66 -8.48
C LEU A 113 -13.79 -2.74 -8.84
N SER A 114 -15.00 -3.29 -8.83
CA SER A 114 -16.23 -2.48 -8.74
C SER A 114 -16.31 -1.82 -7.35
N ASP A 115 -17.13 -0.78 -7.20
CA ASP A 115 -17.30 -0.10 -5.90
C ASP A 115 -17.90 -1.04 -4.83
N ASP A 116 -18.74 -2.02 -5.21
CA ASP A 116 -19.31 -3.02 -4.30
C ASP A 116 -18.25 -4.00 -3.78
N LEU A 117 -17.44 -4.56 -4.69
CA LEU A 117 -16.34 -5.46 -4.32
C LEU A 117 -15.28 -4.73 -3.49
N LEU A 118 -15.00 -3.47 -3.82
CA LEU A 118 -14.10 -2.64 -3.02
C LEU A 118 -14.62 -2.52 -1.58
N THR A 119 -15.91 -2.23 -1.41
CA THR A 119 -16.53 -2.10 -0.08
C THR A 119 -16.40 -3.41 0.71
N MET A 120 -16.69 -4.55 0.08
CA MET A 120 -16.53 -5.86 0.70
C MET A 120 -15.07 -6.11 1.13
N PHE A 121 -14.10 -5.87 0.25
CA PHE A 121 -12.70 -6.17 0.53
C PHE A 121 -12.12 -5.24 1.61
N VAL A 122 -12.56 -3.98 1.66
CA VAL A 122 -12.19 -3.04 2.74
C VAL A 122 -12.75 -3.50 4.08
N ASN A 123 -14.02 -3.93 4.13
CA ASN A 123 -14.66 -4.43 5.36
C ASN A 123 -13.99 -5.72 5.87
N LEU A 124 -13.55 -6.58 4.95
CA LEU A 124 -12.77 -7.78 5.25
C LEU A 124 -11.28 -7.51 5.50
N LYS A 125 -10.83 -6.25 5.42
CA LYS A 125 -9.42 -5.85 5.60
C LYS A 125 -8.44 -6.54 4.64
N LEU A 126 -8.89 -6.86 3.43
CA LEU A 126 -8.09 -7.55 2.41
C LEU A 126 -7.21 -6.61 1.58
N ILE A 127 -7.61 -5.35 1.43
CA ILE A 127 -6.89 -4.29 0.69
C ILE A 127 -7.03 -2.99 1.43
#